data_AF-R6MNE2-F1
#
_entry.id   AF-R6MNE2-F1
#
_cell.length_a   1.000
_cell.length_b   1.000
_cell.length_c   1.000
_cell.angle_alpha   90.00
_cell.angle_beta   90.00
_cell.angle_gamma   90.00
#
_symmetry.space_group_name_H-M   'P 1'
#
loop_
_entity.id
_entity.type
_entity.pdbx_description
1 polymer ?
#
loop_
_entity_poly.entity_id
_entity_poly.type
_entity_poly.pdbx_seq_one_letter_code
_entity_poly.pdbx_strand_id
1 'polypeptide(L)'
;MEQGYGNVYISDLALPEAKTVRSRWSQLKGNFKMKKDKQQPRPTKRNKVRVVSARFTDIEYQAVEKRRKDAGVSLSRFVHSVLLTGKVVQRISKADADVLRKLAGEANNINQLAHKANAGGFAGVAAELMMLKKKIVQIIKQLSDDWKNK
;
A
#
# COMPACT_ATOMS: atom_id res chain seq x y z
N MET A 1 9.66 19.03 70.40
CA MET A 1 11.12 19.24 70.39
C MET A 1 11.79 17.90 70.66
N GLU A 2 12.85 17.65 69.90
CA GLU A 2 13.70 16.45 69.72
C GLU A 2 14.09 15.69 71.01
N GLN A 3 13.95 14.35 71.05
CA GLN A 3 14.85 13.24 70.64
C GLN A 3 15.84 12.78 71.72
N GLY A 4 15.94 11.46 71.94
CA GLY A 4 17.19 10.84 72.39
C GLY A 4 17.13 9.49 73.11
N TYR A 5 17.63 8.45 72.42
CA TYR A 5 18.44 7.30 72.91
C TYR A 5 17.77 6.28 73.87
N GLY A 6 17.90 4.96 73.80
CA GLY A 6 18.75 4.00 73.09
C GLY A 6 18.52 2.58 73.69
N ASN A 7 18.91 1.54 72.95
CA ASN A 7 18.67 0.09 73.18
C ASN A 7 19.07 -0.49 74.56
N VAL A 8 18.36 -1.56 74.97
CA VAL A 8 18.91 -2.68 75.77
C VAL A 8 18.39 -4.02 75.23
N TYR A 9 19.31 -4.93 74.92
CA TYR A 9 19.07 -6.31 74.46
C TYR A 9 18.82 -7.23 75.67
N ILE A 10 17.87 -8.16 75.54
CA ILE A 10 17.82 -9.38 76.36
C ILE A 10 17.84 -10.56 75.40
N SER A 11 19.02 -11.15 75.26
CA SER A 11 19.21 -12.53 74.81
C SER A 11 18.57 -13.49 75.81
N ASP A 12 18.18 -14.67 75.31
CA ASP A 12 17.79 -15.87 76.07
C ASP A 12 16.29 -16.07 76.36
N LEU A 13 15.52 -16.28 75.28
CA LEU A 13 14.36 -17.17 75.32
C LEU A 13 14.48 -18.17 74.17
N ALA A 14 15.02 -19.34 74.48
CA ALA A 14 15.07 -20.49 73.58
C ALA A 14 13.64 -20.99 73.29
N LEU A 15 13.25 -20.98 72.01
CA LEU A 15 12.07 -21.67 71.50
C LEU A 15 12.49 -22.96 70.76
N PRO A 16 11.69 -24.04 70.85
CA PRO A 16 12.09 -25.39 70.44
C PRO A 16 12.23 -25.52 68.91
N GLU A 17 13.16 -26.38 68.49
CA GLU A 17 13.50 -26.64 67.09
C GLU A 17 12.27 -26.97 66.23
N ALA A 18 12.07 -26.17 65.18
CA ALA A 18 11.06 -26.43 64.17
C ALA A 18 11.46 -27.64 63.31
N LYS A 19 10.72 -28.75 63.45
CA LYS A 19 10.81 -29.89 62.53
C LYS A 19 10.53 -29.40 61.11
N THR A 20 11.53 -29.49 60.24
CA THR A 20 11.42 -29.10 58.83
C THR A 20 10.40 -29.98 58.13
N VAL A 21 9.18 -29.48 57.91
CA VAL A 21 8.22 -30.11 57.01
C VAL A 21 8.74 -29.90 55.59
N ARG A 22 9.43 -30.92 55.07
CA ARG A 22 9.93 -30.94 53.70
C ARG A 22 8.73 -30.85 52.75
N SER A 23 8.66 -29.79 51.96
CA SER A 23 7.55 -29.59 51.04
C SER A 23 7.50 -30.72 50.00
N ARG A 24 6.28 -31.12 49.62
CA ARG A 24 5.99 -32.15 48.60
C ARG A 24 6.65 -31.88 47.23
N TRP A 25 7.14 -30.67 47.03
CA TRP A 25 7.88 -30.23 45.85
C TRP A 25 9.35 -30.71 45.81
N SER A 26 9.92 -31.17 46.92
CA SER A 26 11.32 -31.64 46.98
C SER A 26 11.54 -33.06 46.42
N GLN A 27 10.49 -33.81 46.10
CA GLN A 27 10.61 -35.23 45.70
C GLN A 27 10.55 -35.48 44.19
N LEU A 28 10.28 -34.46 43.37
CA LEU A 28 10.13 -34.62 41.91
C LEU A 28 11.39 -34.21 41.11
N LYS A 29 12.59 -34.51 41.61
CA LYS A 29 13.81 -34.44 40.78
C LYS A 29 14.08 -35.77 40.07
N GLY A 30 13.11 -36.23 39.30
CA GLY A 30 13.33 -37.25 38.26
C GLY A 30 13.93 -36.58 37.04
N ASN A 31 14.91 -37.22 36.40
CA ASN A 31 15.57 -36.74 35.19
C ASN A 31 14.58 -36.53 34.02
N PHE A 32 13.96 -35.36 33.95
CA PHE A 32 13.27 -34.90 32.77
C PHE A 32 14.31 -34.45 31.75
N LYS A 33 14.71 -35.40 30.89
CA LYS A 33 15.46 -35.10 29.68
C LYS A 33 14.53 -34.31 28.75
N MET A 34 14.59 -32.98 28.84
CA MET A 34 13.92 -32.08 27.90
C MET A 34 14.37 -32.47 26.48
N LYS A 35 13.47 -33.08 25.69
CA LYS A 35 13.68 -33.10 24.23
C LYS A 35 13.73 -31.65 23.82
N LYS A 36 14.89 -31.21 23.33
CA LYS A 36 15.06 -29.88 22.74
C LYS A 36 14.15 -29.87 21.52
N ASP A 37 12.96 -29.29 21.65
CA ASP A 37 12.11 -29.01 20.50
C ASP A 37 12.99 -28.26 19.51
N LYS A 38 13.17 -28.87 18.33
CA LYS A 38 13.90 -28.26 17.23
C LYS A 38 13.17 -26.96 16.95
N GLN A 39 13.74 -25.85 17.42
CA GLN A 39 13.27 -24.52 17.07
C GLN A 39 13.18 -24.49 15.55
N GLN A 40 11.95 -24.42 15.03
CA GLN A 40 11.74 -24.19 13.62
C GLN A 40 12.56 -22.96 13.22
N PRO A 41 13.33 -23.01 12.12
CA PRO A 41 14.15 -21.89 11.72
C PRO A 41 13.24 -20.67 11.58
N ARG A 42 13.50 -19.64 12.40
CA ARG A 42 12.85 -18.34 12.26
C ARG A 42 13.02 -17.92 10.79
N PRO A 43 11.95 -17.50 10.09
CA PRO A 43 12.10 -17.02 8.72
C PRO A 43 13.16 -15.93 8.73
N THR A 44 14.21 -16.12 7.93
CA THR A 44 15.29 -15.14 7.77
C THR A 44 14.65 -13.79 7.48
N LYS A 45 14.77 -12.83 8.42
CA LYS A 45 14.28 -11.47 8.23
C LYS A 45 14.87 -10.97 6.92
N ARG A 46 14.05 -10.83 5.88
CA ARG A 46 14.46 -10.15 4.65
C ARG A 46 14.70 -8.70 5.02
N ASN A 47 15.97 -8.29 5.06
CA ASN A 47 16.33 -6.94 5.42
C ASN A 47 15.76 -5.99 4.37
N LYS A 48 14.91 -5.05 4.79
CA LYS A 48 14.44 -3.95 3.94
C LYS A 48 15.58 -2.94 3.85
N VAL A 49 16.28 -2.90 2.72
CA VAL A 49 17.54 -2.13 2.56
C VAL A 49 17.33 -0.69 2.12
N ARG A 50 16.18 -0.36 1.51
CA ARG A 50 15.89 0.95 0.94
C ARG A 50 14.66 1.60 1.57
N VAL A 51 14.72 2.91 1.75
CA VAL A 51 13.62 3.74 2.24
C VAL A 51 13.09 4.58 1.08
N VAL A 52 11.77 4.57 0.92
CA VAL A 52 11.04 5.49 0.02
C VAL A 52 10.34 6.50 0.92
N SER A 53 10.64 7.79 0.76
CA SER A 53 10.03 8.87 1.52
C SER A 53 9.14 9.73 0.62
N ALA A 54 8.04 10.22 1.20
CA ALA A 54 7.14 11.18 0.58
C ALA A 54 6.73 12.21 1.63
N ARG A 55 6.61 13.48 1.23
CA ARG A 55 6.10 14.56 2.08
C ARG A 55 4.60 14.68 1.88
N PHE A 56 3.87 14.86 2.98
CA PHE A 56 2.43 15.01 3.00
C PHE A 56 2.07 16.33 3.67
N THR A 57 1.00 16.94 3.21
CA THR A 57 0.27 17.96 3.98
C THR A 57 -0.50 17.30 5.13
N ASP A 58 -0.93 18.10 6.10
CA ASP A 58 -1.69 17.59 7.25
C ASP A 58 -2.99 16.86 6.84
N ILE A 59 -3.69 17.41 5.83
CA ILE A 59 -4.95 16.84 5.32
C ILE A 59 -4.69 15.48 4.67
N GLU A 60 -3.64 15.37 3.84
CA GLU A 60 -3.28 14.10 3.19
C GLU A 60 -2.86 13.05 4.22
N TYR A 61 -2.11 13.46 5.25
CA TYR A 61 -1.70 12.58 6.33
C TYR A 61 -2.92 12.06 7.10
N GLN A 62 -3.88 12.91 7.45
CA GLN A 62 -5.12 12.50 8.11
C GLN A 62 -5.92 11.50 7.25
N ALA A 63 -5.96 11.70 5.92
CA ALA A 63 -6.63 10.78 5.00
C ALA A 63 -5.92 9.41 4.92
N VAL A 64 -4.59 9.37 4.97
CA VAL A 64 -3.83 8.12 5.06
C VAL A 64 -4.07 7.44 6.40
N GLU A 65 -4.05 8.20 7.50
CA GLU A 65 -4.23 7.67 8.84
C GLU A 65 -5.63 7.09 9.07
N LYS A 66 -6.67 7.74 8.53
CA LYS A 66 -8.04 7.21 8.54
C LYS A 66 -8.10 5.86 7.82
N ARG A 67 -7.65 5.79 6.57
CA ARG A 67 -7.66 4.55 5.77
C ARG A 67 -6.85 3.42 6.40
N ARG A 68 -5.73 3.77 7.04
CA ARG A 68 -4.91 2.82 7.80
C ARG A 68 -5.68 2.26 9.01
N LYS A 69 -6.34 3.12 9.79
CA LYS A 69 -7.15 2.72 10.94
C LYS A 69 -8.30 1.81 10.51
N ASP A 70 -9.00 2.17 9.43
CA ASP A 70 -10.08 1.37 8.85
C ASP A 70 -9.59 -0.03 8.43
N ALA A 71 -8.37 -0.12 7.91
CA ALA A 71 -7.73 -1.39 7.53
C ALA A 71 -7.10 -2.17 8.70
N GLY A 72 -7.03 -1.61 9.91
CA GLY A 72 -6.50 -2.29 11.10
C GLY A 72 -5.01 -2.65 11.04
N VAL A 73 -4.22 -2.03 10.17
CA VAL A 73 -2.79 -2.34 9.94
C VAL A 73 -1.86 -1.22 10.40
N SER A 74 -0.57 -1.51 10.59
CA SER A 74 0.42 -0.48 10.88
C SER A 74 0.68 0.43 9.67
N LEU A 75 1.13 1.67 9.92
CA LEU A 75 1.31 2.68 8.87
C LEU A 75 2.31 2.21 7.81
N SER A 76 3.43 1.64 8.25
CA SER A 76 4.44 1.07 7.35
C SER A 76 3.87 -0.06 6.49
N ARG A 77 3.04 -0.94 7.06
CA ARG A 77 2.43 -2.05 6.30
C ARG A 77 1.38 -1.56 5.33
N PHE A 78 0.56 -0.58 5.72
CA PHE A 78 -0.42 0.08 4.88
C PHE A 78 0.22 0.77 3.68
N VAL A 79 1.21 1.63 3.91
CA VAL A 79 1.92 2.34 2.84
C VAL A 79 2.62 1.34 1.92
N HIS A 80 3.28 0.34 2.48
CA HIS A 80 3.93 -0.71 1.69
C HIS A 80 2.92 -1.51 0.84
N SER A 81 1.76 -1.88 1.39
CA SER A 81 0.74 -2.59 0.62
C SER A 81 0.18 -1.70 -0.48
N VAL A 82 -0.20 -0.47 -0.17
CA VAL A 82 -0.76 0.48 -1.14
C VAL A 82 0.24 0.81 -2.25
N LEU A 83 1.54 0.93 -1.96
CA LEU A 83 2.55 1.18 -2.98
C LEU A 83 2.80 -0.04 -3.89
N LEU A 84 2.66 -1.26 -3.38
CA LEU A 84 2.84 -2.48 -4.18
C LEU A 84 1.57 -2.90 -4.94
N THR A 85 0.39 -2.68 -4.37
CA THR A 85 -0.90 -3.07 -4.96
C THR A 85 -1.60 -1.92 -5.67
N GLY A 86 -1.14 -0.69 -5.43
CA GLY A 86 -1.69 0.52 -6.04
C GLY A 86 -1.53 0.47 -7.55
N LYS A 87 -2.65 0.33 -8.24
CA LYS A 87 -2.69 0.48 -9.69
C LYS A 87 -2.51 1.96 -10.01
N VAL A 88 -1.35 2.34 -10.56
CA VAL A 88 -1.18 3.65 -11.19
C VAL A 88 -1.99 3.62 -12.49
N VAL A 89 -3.21 4.16 -12.44
CA VAL A 89 -4.04 4.30 -13.64
C VAL A 89 -3.48 5.47 -14.44
N GLN A 90 -2.76 5.15 -15.50
CA GLN A 90 -2.45 6.14 -16.54
C GLN A 90 -3.81 6.61 -17.08
N ARG A 91 -4.15 7.90 -16.88
CA ARG A 91 -5.48 8.45 -17.22
C ARG A 91 -5.85 8.26 -18.69
N ILE A 92 -4.84 8.15 -19.54
CA ILE A 92 -4.93 7.89 -20.98
C ILE A 92 -3.81 6.89 -21.27
N SER A 93 -4.13 5.72 -21.81
CA SER A 93 -3.10 4.78 -22.23
C SER A 93 -2.30 5.40 -23.39
N LYS A 94 -1.04 5.00 -23.60
CA LYS A 94 -0.28 5.50 -24.76
C LYS A 94 -1.03 5.24 -26.08
N ALA A 95 -1.76 4.11 -26.17
CA ALA A 95 -2.58 3.79 -27.33
C ALA A 95 -3.74 4.78 -27.49
N ASP A 96 -4.46 5.11 -26.41
CA ASP A 96 -5.59 6.05 -26.45
C ASP A 96 -5.10 7.45 -26.85
N ALA A 97 -3.93 7.86 -26.35
CA ALA A 97 -3.30 9.12 -26.71
C ALA A 97 -2.95 9.19 -28.21
N ASP A 98 -2.49 8.07 -28.79
CA ASP A 98 -2.21 7.98 -30.22
C ASP A 98 -3.50 7.99 -31.06
N VAL A 99 -4.58 7.38 -30.58
CA VAL A 99 -5.90 7.42 -31.22
C VAL A 99 -6.48 8.84 -31.19
N LEU A 100 -6.37 9.56 -30.06
CA LEU A 100 -6.77 10.96 -29.95
C LEU A 100 -5.95 11.88 -30.87
N ARG A 101 -4.63 11.64 -30.99
CA ARG A 101 -3.76 12.38 -31.91
C ARG A 101 -4.16 12.16 -33.37
N LYS A 102 -4.52 10.93 -33.75
CA LYS A 102 -5.06 10.64 -35.10
C LYS A 102 -6.36 11.39 -35.36
N LEU A 103 -7.28 11.40 -34.40
CA LEU A 103 -8.55 12.14 -34.51
C LEU A 103 -8.32 13.64 -34.73
N ALA A 104 -7.38 14.24 -34.00
CA ALA A 104 -6.99 15.64 -34.18
C ALA A 104 -6.39 15.90 -35.58
N GLY A 105 -5.60 14.95 -36.11
CA GLY A 105 -5.10 15.00 -37.49
C GLY A 105 -6.22 14.99 -38.53
N GLU A 106 -7.26 14.18 -38.33
CA GLU A 106 -8.42 14.15 -39.23
C GLU A 106 -9.23 15.44 -39.17
N ALA A 107 -9.32 16.11 -38.02
CA ALA A 107 -9.94 17.44 -37.92
C ALA A 107 -9.18 18.50 -38.75
N ASN A 108 -7.85 18.44 -38.77
CA ASN A 108 -7.05 19.30 -39.64
C ASN A 108 -7.31 19.00 -41.13
N ASN A 109 -7.48 17.73 -41.50
CA ASN A 109 -7.85 17.35 -42.86
C ASN A 109 -9.22 17.95 -43.25
N ILE A 110 -10.20 17.99 -42.35
CA ILE A 110 -11.49 18.65 -42.61
C ILE A 110 -11.28 20.13 -42.95
N ASN A 111 -10.47 20.85 -42.16
CA ASN A 111 -10.20 22.27 -42.42
C ASN A 111 -9.54 22.49 -43.78
N GLN A 112 -8.57 21.65 -44.16
CA GLN A 112 -7.92 21.72 -45.47
C GLN A 112 -8.92 21.48 -46.61
N LEU A 113 -9.80 20.48 -46.47
CA LEU A 113 -10.83 20.19 -47.47
C LEU A 113 -11.87 21.30 -47.56
N ALA A 114 -12.22 21.96 -46.45
CA ALA A 114 -13.10 23.13 -46.46
C ALA A 114 -12.48 24.29 -47.24
N HIS A 115 -11.20 24.60 -47.02
CA HIS A 115 -10.50 25.62 -47.80
C HIS A 115 -10.41 25.25 -49.29
N LYS A 116 -10.10 23.98 -49.61
CA LYS A 116 -10.06 23.48 -50.99
C LYS A 116 -11.42 23.56 -51.69
N ALA A 117 -12.50 23.24 -50.98
CA ALA A 117 -13.86 23.34 -51.51
C ALA A 117 -14.30 24.79 -51.73
N ASN A 118 -13.89 25.70 -50.84
CA ASN A 118 -14.17 27.14 -51.00
C ASN A 118 -13.43 27.74 -52.21
N ALA A 119 -12.24 27.23 -52.54
CA ALA A 119 -11.45 27.70 -53.67
C ALA A 119 -11.82 27.05 -55.02
N GLY A 120 -12.12 25.75 -55.03
CA GLY A 120 -12.29 24.95 -56.24
C GLY A 120 -13.67 24.31 -56.43
N GLY A 121 -14.63 24.60 -55.55
CA GLY A 121 -15.95 24.00 -55.54
C GLY A 121 -15.99 22.60 -54.92
N PHE A 122 -17.20 22.18 -54.52
CA PHE A 122 -17.42 20.98 -53.71
C PHE A 122 -17.18 19.65 -54.47
N ALA A 123 -17.40 19.64 -55.79
CA ALA A 123 -17.31 18.44 -56.62
C ALA A 123 -15.91 17.77 -56.55
N GLY A 124 -14.84 18.56 -56.48
CA GLY A 124 -13.46 18.06 -56.39
C GLY A 124 -13.05 17.53 -55.02
N VAL A 125 -13.91 17.65 -54.01
CA VAL A 125 -13.59 17.34 -52.60
C VAL A 125 -14.50 16.25 -52.01
N ALA A 126 -15.64 15.99 -52.65
CA ALA A 126 -16.66 15.06 -52.17
C ALA A 126 -16.15 13.63 -51.88
N ALA A 127 -15.30 13.09 -52.76
CA ALA A 127 -14.72 11.74 -52.57
C ALA A 127 -13.78 11.67 -51.36
N GLU A 128 -12.93 12.70 -51.19
CA GLU A 128 -11.99 12.82 -50.06
C GLU A 128 -12.75 12.96 -48.72
N LEU A 129 -13.83 13.75 -48.71
CA LEU A 129 -14.73 13.88 -47.55
C LEU A 129 -15.41 12.56 -47.17
N MET A 130 -15.85 11.77 -48.15
CA MET A 130 -16.46 10.46 -47.88
C MET A 130 -15.46 9.50 -47.21
N MET A 131 -14.20 9.51 -47.66
CA MET A 131 -13.13 8.70 -47.08
C MET A 131 -12.77 9.18 -45.67
N LEU A 132 -12.70 10.49 -45.46
CA LEU A 132 -12.45 11.10 -44.15
C LEU A 132 -13.53 10.75 -43.13
N LYS A 133 -14.81 10.82 -43.52
CA LYS A 133 -15.94 10.39 -42.71
C LYS A 133 -15.79 8.94 -42.23
N LYS A 134 -15.43 8.02 -43.14
CA LYS A 134 -15.23 6.61 -42.81
C LYS A 134 -14.12 6.43 -41.77
N LYS A 135 -12.99 7.13 -41.92
CA LYS A 135 -11.86 7.10 -40.97
C LYS A 135 -12.25 7.63 -39.59
N ILE A 136 -12.94 8.77 -39.53
CA ILE A 136 -13.40 9.35 -38.26
C ILE A 136 -14.34 8.40 -37.51
N VAL A 137 -15.31 7.81 -38.21
CA VAL A 137 -16.22 6.81 -37.62
C VAL A 137 -15.45 5.61 -37.07
N GLN A 138 -14.42 5.15 -37.78
CA GLN A 138 -13.57 4.04 -37.32
C GLN A 138 -12.78 4.40 -36.06
N ILE A 139 -12.18 5.60 -36.02
CA ILE A 139 -11.43 6.10 -34.86
C ILE A 139 -12.36 6.23 -33.64
N ILE A 140 -13.57 6.77 -33.83
CA ILE A 140 -14.56 6.90 -32.74
C ILE A 140 -15.00 5.53 -32.24
N LYS A 141 -15.20 4.54 -33.11
CA LYS A 141 -15.51 3.16 -32.70
C LYS A 141 -14.39 2.55 -31.84
N GLN A 142 -13.13 2.75 -32.23
CA GLN A 142 -11.97 2.29 -31.45
C GLN A 142 -11.96 2.90 -30.05
N LEU A 143 -12.29 4.19 -29.90
CA LEU A 143 -12.43 4.84 -28.58
C LEU A 143 -13.66 4.37 -27.79
N SER A 144 -14.73 4.00 -28.48
CA SER A 144 -16.00 3.58 -27.86
C SER A 144 -15.99 2.13 -27.39
N ASP A 145 -15.20 1.24 -27.99
CA ASP A 145 -15.12 -0.14 -27.50
C ASP A 145 -14.19 -0.29 -26.28
N ASP A 146 -13.37 0.72 -26.00
CA ASP A 146 -12.42 0.74 -24.87
C ASP A 146 -13.09 0.82 -23.49
N TRP A 147 -14.28 1.42 -23.37
CA TRP A 147 -15.01 1.44 -22.08
C TRP A 147 -15.75 0.14 -21.77
N LYS A 148 -15.96 -0.73 -22.76
CA LYS A 148 -16.66 -2.03 -22.59
C LYS A 148 -15.75 -3.14 -22.04
N ASN A 149 -14.43 -2.94 -22.06
CA ASN A 149 -13.44 -3.91 -21.61
C ASN A 149 -12.92 -3.67 -20.18
N LYS A 150 -13.73 -3.01 -19.32
CA LYS A 150 -13.36 -2.68 -17.93
C LYS A 150 -14.31 -3.27 -16.90
#